data_AF-A0A9D4PLH6-F1
#
_entry.id   AF-A0A9D4PLH6-F1
#
_cell.length_a   1.000
_cell.length_b   1.000
_cell.length_c   1.000
_cell.angle_alpha   90.00
_cell.angle_beta   90.00
_cell.angle_gamma   90.00
#
_symmetry.space_group_name_H-M   'P 1'
#
loop_
_entity.id
_entity.type
_entity.pdbx_description
1 polymer ?
#
loop_
_entity_poly.entity_id
_entity_poly.type
_entity_poly.pdbx_seq_one_letter_code
_entity_poly.pdbx_strand_id
1 'polypeptide(L)'
;MTEKTSVKEQFPAEACDFVVFMDLTYNGQEDKLVPKANVANDRFPTLHKMLQKFHESFKENRPRSLLLMFGIQVQNYRASPVELLQNLQKIVKVVDYTILETHHSRSSTTCNALLPTSFREYSDLSDNLPVVTALDWTIQLQKGVEPTPNLCFSLNLASLHYTLKTTTTHTCTRSDWVGPIQDERAIAVYHYRNNEWQSFLTPDSITKMMRLALKVNPSVCVAAYYVDYEDYQGMCKLNQTFPRLTAVRHVLDQVRTR
;
A
#
# COMPACT_ATOMS: atom_id res chain seq x y z
N MET A 1 -16.41 29.91 -12.75
CA MET A 1 -15.98 30.66 -11.55
C MET A 1 -14.89 29.83 -10.88
N THR A 2 -13.63 30.24 -10.99
CA THR A 2 -12.53 29.60 -10.25
C THR A 2 -12.46 30.25 -8.88
N GLU A 3 -13.00 29.56 -7.88
CA GLU A 3 -12.89 29.96 -6.48
C GLU A 3 -11.41 29.87 -6.08
N LYS A 4 -10.77 31.04 -5.94
CA LYS A 4 -9.38 31.13 -5.51
C LYS A 4 -9.36 30.93 -4.00
N THR A 5 -9.29 29.68 -3.56
CA THR A 5 -8.95 29.38 -2.16
C THR A 5 -7.58 29.95 -1.86
N SER A 6 -7.46 30.64 -0.74
CA SER A 6 -6.19 31.23 -0.33
C SER A 6 -5.20 30.12 0.04
N VAL A 7 -3.89 30.37 -0.12
CA VAL A 7 -2.83 29.40 0.25
C VAL A 7 -2.96 28.96 1.72
N LYS A 8 -3.50 29.83 2.59
CA LYS A 8 -3.79 29.50 3.99
C LYS A 8 -4.93 28.50 4.20
N GLU A 9 -5.92 28.49 3.32
CA GLU A 9 -7.03 27.51 3.36
C GLU A 9 -6.61 26.16 2.76
N GLN A 10 -5.67 26.17 1.81
CA GLN A 10 -5.13 24.94 1.23
C GLN A 10 -4.19 24.19 2.19
N PHE A 11 -3.54 24.90 3.12
CA PHE A 11 -2.62 24.34 4.09
C PHE A 11 -2.85 24.94 5.48
N PRO A 12 -3.89 24.48 6.21
CA PRO A 12 -4.13 24.94 7.58
C PRO A 12 -2.89 24.67 8.43
N ALA A 13 -2.43 25.65 9.20
CA ALA A 13 -1.26 25.49 10.06
C ALA A 13 -1.43 24.37 11.11
N GLU A 14 -2.69 24.03 11.44
CA GLU A 14 -3.10 22.92 12.31
C GLU A 14 -3.01 21.55 11.64
N ALA A 15 -2.92 21.51 10.30
CA ALA A 15 -2.80 20.29 9.50
C ALA A 15 -1.35 20.01 9.04
N CYS A 16 -0.40 20.91 9.35
CA CYS A 16 1.00 20.76 8.97
C CYS A 16 1.79 19.99 10.03
N ASP A 17 1.47 18.71 10.21
CA ASP A 17 2.39 17.77 10.84
C ASP A 17 3.58 17.52 9.90
N PHE A 18 4.78 17.50 10.46
CA PHE A 18 5.96 17.12 9.69
C PHE A 18 6.01 15.60 9.62
N VAL A 19 5.84 15.06 8.40
CA VAL A 19 5.94 13.62 8.14
C VAL A 19 7.33 13.30 7.61
N VAL A 20 8.03 12.40 8.30
CA VAL A 20 9.25 11.77 7.79
C VAL A 20 8.90 10.36 7.34
N PHE A 21 8.90 10.14 6.04
CA PHE A 21 8.63 8.84 5.43
C PHE A 21 9.92 8.21 4.93
N MET A 22 10.16 6.97 5.35
CA MET A 22 11.25 6.15 4.86
C MET A 22 10.72 4.86 4.26
N ASP A 23 11.22 4.52 3.07
CA ASP A 23 10.73 3.42 2.24
C ASP A 23 11.90 2.50 1.89
N LEU A 24 11.80 1.22 2.25
CA LEU A 24 12.83 0.21 2.06
C LEU A 24 12.27 -1.06 1.41
N THR A 25 13.14 -1.81 0.73
CA THR A 25 12.84 -3.16 0.26
C THR A 25 13.55 -4.18 1.13
N TYR A 26 12.87 -5.25 1.51
CA TYR A 26 13.45 -6.39 2.20
C TYR A 26 13.40 -7.60 1.28
N ASN A 27 14.54 -8.25 1.06
CA ASN A 27 14.63 -9.51 0.33
C ASN A 27 14.69 -10.67 1.31
N GLY A 28 13.61 -11.44 1.41
CA GLY A 28 13.52 -12.58 2.33
C GLY A 28 14.45 -13.76 1.99
N GLN A 29 14.92 -13.90 0.75
CA GLN A 29 15.89 -14.95 0.40
C GLN A 29 17.28 -14.65 0.94
N GLU A 30 17.66 -13.37 0.94
CA GLU A 30 18.98 -12.93 1.41
C GLU A 30 18.97 -12.47 2.87
N ASP A 31 17.79 -12.36 3.47
CA ASP A 31 17.55 -11.76 4.79
C ASP A 31 18.20 -10.37 4.92
N LYS A 32 17.97 -9.51 3.92
CA LYS A 32 18.61 -8.19 3.84
C LYS A 32 17.63 -7.10 3.48
N LEU A 33 17.82 -5.94 4.13
CA LEU A 33 17.28 -4.67 3.66
C LEU A 33 18.12 -4.15 2.50
N VAL A 34 17.48 -3.97 1.37
CA VAL A 34 18.03 -3.32 0.19
C VAL A 34 17.31 -1.96 0.08
N PRO A 35 18.01 -0.83 0.12
CA PRO A 35 17.38 0.43 -0.26
C PRO A 35 16.81 0.26 -1.68
N LYS A 36 15.68 0.89 -1.99
CA LYS A 36 15.15 0.88 -3.38
C LYS A 36 16.20 1.34 -4.42
N ALA A 37 17.29 2.01 -3.97
CA ALA A 37 18.53 2.23 -4.71
C ALA A 37 19.70 1.31 -4.24
N ASN A 38 20.06 0.33 -5.09
CA ASN A 38 21.22 -0.59 -5.08
C ASN A 38 22.38 -0.35 -4.08
N VAL A 39 22.22 -0.69 -2.79
CA VAL A 39 23.38 -0.92 -1.90
C VAL A 39 23.05 -1.99 -0.85
N ALA A 40 23.64 -3.18 -1.00
CA ALA A 40 23.47 -4.31 -0.08
C ALA A 40 24.36 -4.18 1.17
N ASN A 41 23.78 -4.34 2.36
CA ASN A 41 24.40 -4.85 3.60
C ASN A 41 23.30 -4.97 4.67
N ASP A 42 23.48 -5.84 5.66
CA ASP A 42 22.56 -5.99 6.79
C ASP A 42 22.41 -4.65 7.54
N ARG A 43 21.26 -4.01 7.33
CA ARG A 43 21.01 -2.61 7.73
C ARG A 43 20.02 -2.50 8.87
N PHE A 44 19.37 -3.57 9.34
CA PHE A 44 18.33 -3.45 10.37
C PHE A 44 18.86 -2.83 11.68
N PRO A 45 20.00 -3.26 12.23
CA PRO A 45 20.56 -2.64 13.44
C PRO A 45 20.92 -1.16 13.24
N THR A 46 21.48 -0.82 12.07
CA THR A 46 21.87 0.55 11.73
C THR A 46 20.66 1.45 11.53
N LEU A 47 19.65 0.96 10.80
CA LEU A 47 18.37 1.61 10.57
C LEU A 47 17.63 1.86 11.88
N HIS A 48 17.55 0.83 12.73
CA HIS A 48 16.93 0.95 14.05
C HIS A 48 17.62 2.03 14.88
N LYS A 49 18.97 2.01 14.96
CA LYS A 49 19.74 3.07 15.64
C LYS A 49 19.47 4.47 15.06
N MET A 50 19.35 4.58 13.74
CA MET A 50 19.04 5.85 13.08
C MET A 50 17.62 6.34 13.43
N LEU A 51 16.62 5.47 13.30
CA LEU A 51 15.22 5.77 13.64
C LEU A 51 15.06 6.14 15.12
N GLN A 52 15.73 5.41 16.01
CA GLN A 52 15.74 5.69 17.44
C GLN A 52 16.32 7.09 17.72
N LYS A 53 17.47 7.43 17.14
CA LYS A 53 18.05 8.79 17.28
C LYS A 53 17.12 9.87 16.73
N PHE A 54 16.43 9.61 15.62
CA PHE A 54 15.41 10.52 15.09
C PHE A 54 14.26 10.67 16.08
N HIS A 55 13.73 9.56 16.60
CA HIS A 55 12.65 9.57 17.58
C HIS A 55 13.03 10.43 18.82
N GLU A 56 14.14 10.12 19.47
CA GLU A 56 14.66 10.84 20.65
C GLU A 56 14.86 12.34 20.36
N SER A 57 15.40 12.68 19.18
CA SER A 57 15.68 14.07 18.81
C SER A 57 14.42 14.91 18.54
N PHE A 58 13.36 14.30 18.01
CA PHE A 58 12.20 15.03 17.50
C PHE A 58 10.92 14.86 18.32
N LYS A 59 10.75 13.75 19.07
CA LYS A 59 9.57 13.51 19.90
C LYS A 59 9.74 14.03 21.33
N GLU A 60 10.90 13.83 21.94
CA GLU A 60 11.07 14.14 23.37
C GLU A 60 11.28 15.63 23.65
N ASN A 61 11.74 16.41 22.65
CA ASN A 61 12.30 17.74 22.86
C ASN A 61 11.61 18.88 22.10
N ARG A 62 10.43 18.68 21.50
CA ARG A 62 9.77 19.71 20.67
C ARG A 62 8.27 19.88 20.91
N PRO A 63 7.75 21.12 20.74
CA PRO A 63 6.32 21.42 20.91
C PRO A 63 5.43 20.96 19.75
N ARG A 64 6.00 20.45 18.65
CA ARG A 64 5.25 19.93 17.50
C ARG A 64 5.49 18.43 17.34
N SER A 65 4.41 17.69 17.13
CA SER A 65 4.45 16.26 16.81
C SER A 65 5.07 16.05 15.43
N LEU A 66 6.28 15.51 15.38
CA LEU A 66 6.79 14.88 14.16
C LEU A 66 6.13 13.49 14.04
N LEU A 67 5.62 13.14 12.86
CA LEU A 67 5.15 11.79 12.57
C LEU A 67 6.23 11.02 11.80
N LEU A 68 6.64 9.88 12.35
CA LEU A 68 7.63 9.01 11.74
C LEU A 68 6.94 7.79 11.12
N MET A 69 7.04 7.68 9.79
CA MET A 69 6.40 6.62 9.02
C MET A 69 7.44 5.74 8.34
N PHE A 70 7.26 4.42 8.44
CA PHE A 70 8.17 3.43 7.87
C PHE A 70 7.43 2.50 6.90
N GLY A 71 7.73 2.60 5.61
CA GLY A 71 7.27 1.68 4.57
C GLY A 71 8.29 0.58 4.30
N ILE A 72 7.81 -0.65 4.19
CA ILE A 72 8.65 -1.81 3.83
C ILE A 72 7.99 -2.67 2.77
N GLN A 73 8.65 -2.79 1.63
CA GLN A 73 8.31 -3.75 0.58
C GLN A 73 8.99 -5.08 0.85
N VAL A 74 8.23 -6.14 1.03
CA VAL A 74 8.75 -7.47 1.35
C VAL A 74 8.76 -8.34 0.09
N GLN A 75 9.94 -8.58 -0.46
CA GLN A 75 10.18 -9.55 -1.53
C GLN A 75 10.44 -10.93 -0.92
N ASN A 76 10.06 -11.99 -1.64
CA ASN A 76 10.28 -13.37 -1.21
C ASN A 76 9.76 -13.66 0.22
N TYR A 77 8.57 -13.16 0.55
CA TYR A 77 7.97 -13.21 1.89
C TYR A 77 7.82 -14.62 2.50
N ARG A 78 7.99 -15.68 1.70
CA ARG A 78 7.95 -17.08 2.16
C ARG A 78 9.22 -17.57 2.84
N ALA A 79 10.37 -16.92 2.60
CA ALA A 79 11.68 -17.50 2.92
C ALA A 79 12.07 -17.41 4.41
N SER A 80 11.69 -16.36 5.14
CA SER A 80 11.94 -16.25 6.59
C SER A 80 11.07 -15.16 7.24
N PRO A 81 9.81 -15.45 7.62
CA PRO A 81 8.95 -14.46 8.28
C PRO A 81 9.39 -14.18 9.73
N VAL A 82 9.98 -15.15 10.43
CA VAL A 82 10.31 -15.03 11.87
C VAL A 82 11.34 -13.94 12.13
N GLU A 83 12.45 -13.95 11.39
CA GLU A 83 13.53 -12.97 11.55
C GLU A 83 13.08 -11.57 11.15
N LEU A 84 12.35 -11.46 10.03
CA LEU A 84 11.74 -10.20 9.61
C LEU A 84 10.84 -9.62 10.71
N LEU A 85 9.96 -10.43 11.30
CA LEU A 85 9.05 -9.98 12.36
C LEU A 85 9.82 -9.55 13.61
N GLN A 86 10.86 -10.28 14.03
CA GLN A 86 11.72 -9.89 15.16
C GLN A 86 12.43 -8.55 14.92
N ASN A 87 12.87 -8.30 13.68
CA ASN A 87 13.48 -7.03 13.32
C ASN A 87 12.45 -5.89 13.22
N LEU A 88 11.27 -6.15 12.65
CA LEU A 88 10.17 -5.20 12.63
C LEU A 88 9.69 -4.82 14.02
N GLN A 89 9.65 -5.75 14.98
CA GLN A 89 9.31 -5.46 16.40
C GLN A 89 10.18 -4.35 17.01
N LYS A 90 11.44 -4.22 16.58
CA LYS A 90 12.34 -3.15 17.03
C LYS A 90 11.96 -1.82 16.37
N ILE A 91 11.68 -1.85 15.07
CA ILE A 91 11.31 -0.66 14.27
C ILE A 91 9.97 -0.08 14.72
N VAL A 92 8.93 -0.91 14.88
CA VAL A 92 7.55 -0.47 15.20
C VAL A 92 7.45 0.21 16.57
N LYS A 93 8.44 0.04 17.46
CA LYS A 93 8.50 0.71 18.76
C LYS A 93 8.93 2.17 18.68
N VAL A 94 9.63 2.55 17.61
CA VAL A 94 10.23 3.89 17.47
C VAL A 94 9.57 4.73 16.37
N VAL A 95 8.66 4.15 15.59
CA VAL A 95 7.90 4.83 14.54
C VAL A 95 6.42 4.91 14.89
N ASP A 96 5.72 5.90 14.36
CA ASP A 96 4.28 6.09 14.60
C ASP A 96 3.41 5.18 13.75
N TYR A 97 3.84 4.95 12.50
CA TYR A 97 3.17 4.07 11.55
C TYR A 97 4.18 3.19 10.83
N THR A 98 3.87 1.90 10.72
CA THR A 98 4.57 0.98 9.84
C THR A 98 3.63 0.52 8.73
N ILE A 99 4.06 0.62 7.48
CA ILE A 99 3.31 0.21 6.30
C ILE A 99 3.99 -1.02 5.71
N LEU A 100 3.30 -2.16 5.74
CA LEU A 100 3.67 -3.33 4.97
C LEU A 100 3.19 -3.10 3.52
N GLU A 101 4.11 -2.88 2.59
CA GLU A 101 3.78 -2.56 1.21
C GLU A 101 3.31 -3.82 0.47
N THR A 102 1.99 -3.97 0.40
CA THR A 102 1.26 -5.03 -0.32
C THR A 102 0.93 -4.67 -1.76
N HIS A 103 1.32 -3.47 -2.21
CA HIS A 103 1.10 -3.01 -3.57
C HIS A 103 2.31 -3.32 -4.46
N HIS A 104 2.08 -3.37 -5.77
CA HIS A 104 3.15 -3.49 -6.76
C HIS A 104 3.98 -2.21 -6.85
N SER A 105 5.30 -2.32 -6.70
CA SER A 105 6.25 -1.20 -6.88
C SER A 105 6.68 -1.09 -8.34
N ARG A 106 6.75 0.15 -8.86
CA ARG A 106 7.19 0.46 -10.23
C ARG A 106 8.58 -0.07 -10.59
N SER A 107 9.42 -0.34 -9.59
CA SER A 107 10.80 -0.81 -9.79
C SER A 107 10.90 -2.33 -10.05
N SER A 108 9.79 -3.07 -10.06
CA SER A 108 9.80 -4.51 -10.34
C SER A 108 10.13 -4.77 -11.82
N THR A 109 11.13 -5.61 -12.08
CA THR A 109 11.61 -5.95 -13.43
C THR A 109 10.87 -7.13 -14.06
N THR A 110 9.66 -7.45 -13.61
CA THR A 110 8.93 -8.62 -14.09
C THR A 110 8.39 -8.39 -15.51
N CYS A 111 8.49 -9.42 -16.36
CA CYS A 111 7.95 -9.41 -17.73
C CYS A 111 6.53 -9.99 -17.82
N ASN A 112 5.88 -10.22 -16.68
CA ASN A 112 4.53 -10.77 -16.61
C ASN A 112 3.53 -9.64 -16.32
N ALA A 113 2.31 -9.78 -16.82
CA ALA A 113 1.21 -8.91 -16.41
C ALA A 113 0.86 -9.20 -14.94
N LEU A 114 0.81 -8.16 -14.12
CA LEU A 114 0.56 -8.28 -12.68
C LEU A 114 -0.63 -7.45 -12.24
N LEU A 115 -1.23 -7.85 -11.13
CA LEU A 115 -2.29 -7.12 -10.46
C LEU A 115 -1.68 -6.10 -9.46
N PRO A 116 -2.30 -4.92 -9.28
CA PRO A 116 -1.76 -3.84 -8.45
C PRO A 116 -1.55 -4.21 -6.98
N THR A 117 -2.36 -5.12 -6.48
CA THR A 117 -2.41 -5.61 -5.09
C THR A 117 -3.14 -6.93 -5.13
N SER A 118 -2.72 -7.91 -4.32
CA SER A 118 -3.43 -9.19 -4.20
C SER A 118 -3.87 -9.43 -2.77
N PHE A 119 -5.17 -9.70 -2.57
CA PHE A 119 -5.66 -10.01 -1.22
C PHE A 119 -5.13 -11.36 -0.70
N ARG A 120 -5.16 -12.40 -1.54
CA ARG A 120 -4.60 -13.73 -1.24
C ARG A 120 -3.37 -14.00 -2.09
N GLU A 121 -2.66 -15.05 -1.73
CA GLU A 121 -1.53 -15.53 -2.53
C GLU A 121 -1.96 -15.87 -3.97
N TYR A 122 -1.26 -15.27 -4.94
CA TYR A 122 -1.54 -15.48 -6.35
C TYR A 122 -0.24 -15.39 -7.18
N SER A 123 0.52 -16.48 -7.20
CA SER A 123 1.85 -16.56 -7.82
C SER A 123 1.90 -16.13 -9.29
N ASP A 124 0.79 -16.31 -10.01
CA ASP A 124 0.79 -16.15 -11.47
C ASP A 124 0.60 -14.68 -11.88
N LEU A 125 -0.06 -13.89 -11.03
CA LEU A 125 -0.44 -12.50 -11.32
C LEU A 125 -0.05 -11.52 -10.20
N SER A 126 0.80 -11.92 -9.26
CA SER A 126 1.28 -11.06 -8.18
C SER A 126 2.68 -11.41 -7.73
N ASP A 127 3.52 -10.38 -7.56
CA ASP A 127 4.88 -10.46 -7.03
C ASP A 127 5.04 -9.77 -5.66
N ASN A 128 3.96 -9.24 -5.11
CA ASN A 128 3.92 -8.51 -3.84
C ASN A 128 3.46 -9.39 -2.67
N LEU A 129 3.69 -8.90 -1.45
CA LEU A 129 3.17 -9.47 -0.21
C LEU A 129 1.63 -9.45 -0.25
N PRO A 130 0.93 -10.61 -0.15
CA PRO A 130 -0.52 -10.64 -0.11
C PRO A 130 -1.07 -9.91 1.12
N VAL A 131 -2.20 -9.22 0.95
CA VAL A 131 -2.83 -8.46 2.05
C VAL A 131 -3.15 -9.36 3.23
N VAL A 132 -3.69 -10.56 3.02
CA VAL A 132 -3.99 -11.49 4.12
C VAL A 132 -2.75 -11.88 4.93
N THR A 133 -1.60 -12.02 4.28
CA THR A 133 -0.32 -12.31 4.94
C THR A 133 0.17 -11.10 5.74
N ALA A 134 0.09 -9.90 5.17
CA ALA A 134 0.42 -8.66 5.88
C ALA A 134 -0.47 -8.44 7.11
N LEU A 135 -1.76 -8.80 7.03
CA LEU A 135 -2.69 -8.73 8.15
C LEU A 135 -2.35 -9.71 9.26
N ASP A 136 -2.00 -10.95 8.91
CA ASP A 136 -1.54 -11.94 9.89
C ASP A 136 -0.28 -11.45 10.63
N TRP A 137 0.70 -10.95 9.89
CA TRP A 137 1.91 -10.36 10.46
C TRP A 137 1.62 -9.16 11.34
N THR A 138 0.65 -8.34 10.95
CA THR A 138 0.19 -7.20 11.75
C THR A 138 -0.35 -7.66 13.10
N ILE A 139 -1.20 -8.69 13.12
CA ILE A 139 -1.76 -9.24 14.36
C ILE A 139 -0.63 -9.78 15.27
N GLN A 140 0.37 -10.46 14.70
CA GLN A 140 1.51 -10.96 15.45
C GLN A 140 2.34 -9.82 16.08
N LEU A 141 2.61 -8.76 15.33
CA LEU A 141 3.33 -7.59 15.82
C LEU A 141 2.54 -6.84 16.90
N GLN A 142 1.23 -6.67 16.71
CA GLN A 142 0.36 -5.99 17.68
C GLN A 142 0.25 -6.72 19.01
N LYS A 143 0.31 -8.05 19.02
CA LYS A 143 0.33 -8.86 20.26
C LYS A 143 1.67 -8.85 20.98
N GLY A 144 2.77 -8.59 20.25
CA GLY A 144 4.14 -8.71 20.74
C GLY A 144 4.80 -7.39 21.14
N VAL A 145 4.13 -6.25 20.95
CA VAL A 145 4.70 -4.91 21.16
C VAL A 145 3.74 -4.03 21.96
N GLU A 146 4.30 -3.38 22.98
CA GLU A 146 3.63 -2.38 23.80
C GLU A 146 4.37 -1.03 23.70
N PRO A 147 3.67 0.11 23.47
CA PRO A 147 2.24 0.20 23.17
C PRO A 147 1.89 -0.45 21.81
N THR A 148 0.62 -0.81 21.61
CA THR A 148 0.17 -1.43 20.36
C THR A 148 0.51 -0.55 19.15
N PRO A 149 1.32 -1.02 18.19
CA PRO A 149 1.76 -0.23 17.04
C PRO A 149 0.66 -0.02 15.99
N ASN A 150 0.69 1.12 15.29
CA ASN A 150 -0.14 1.35 14.12
C ASN A 150 0.51 0.71 12.88
N LEU A 151 -0.15 -0.31 12.34
CA LEU A 151 0.35 -1.12 11.24
C LEU A 151 -0.66 -1.13 10.09
N CYS A 152 -0.20 -0.70 8.93
CA CYS A 152 -1.03 -0.56 7.74
C CYS A 152 -0.60 -1.53 6.64
N PHE A 153 -1.56 -1.96 5.82
CA PHE A 153 -1.27 -2.47 4.48
C PHE A 153 -1.47 -1.36 3.44
N SER A 154 -0.97 -1.54 2.22
CA SER A 154 -1.03 -0.51 1.18
C SER A 154 -1.95 -0.86 0.02
N LEU A 155 -2.65 0.13 -0.52
CA LEU A 155 -3.42 0.05 -1.77
C LEU A 155 -2.72 0.81 -2.90
N ASN A 156 -2.72 0.27 -4.11
CA ASN A 156 -2.27 0.97 -5.30
C ASN A 156 -3.42 1.73 -5.97
N LEU A 157 -3.35 3.06 -6.06
CA LEU A 157 -4.33 3.85 -6.81
C LEU A 157 -3.90 4.14 -8.26
N ALA A 158 -2.73 3.70 -8.69
CA ALA A 158 -2.38 3.69 -10.11
C ALA A 158 -2.92 2.42 -10.80
N SER A 159 -3.08 2.49 -12.12
CA SER A 159 -3.25 1.32 -12.96
C SER A 159 -1.91 0.80 -13.44
N LEU A 160 -1.74 -0.52 -13.51
CA LEU A 160 -0.61 -1.14 -14.20
C LEU A 160 -1.01 -1.39 -15.65
N HIS A 161 -0.15 -1.01 -16.60
CA HIS A 161 -0.41 -1.17 -18.03
C HIS A 161 0.74 -1.95 -18.67
N TYR A 162 0.39 -2.96 -19.46
CA TYR A 162 1.32 -3.88 -20.10
C TYR A 162 0.97 -4.06 -21.59
N THR A 163 2.00 -4.22 -22.40
CA THR A 163 1.88 -4.71 -23.78
C THR A 163 2.34 -6.17 -23.84
N LEU A 164 1.41 -7.07 -24.15
CA LEU A 164 1.61 -8.50 -24.25
C LEU A 164 2.32 -8.88 -25.55
N LYS A 165 3.20 -9.89 -25.50
CA LYS A 165 3.95 -10.38 -26.67
C LYS A 165 3.07 -11.12 -27.68
N THR A 166 2.00 -11.79 -27.22
CA THR A 166 1.08 -12.55 -28.07
C THR A 166 -0.27 -11.84 -28.13
N THR A 167 -0.82 -11.68 -29.34
CA THR A 167 -2.19 -11.23 -29.52
C THR A 167 -3.12 -12.29 -28.95
N THR A 168 -3.95 -11.89 -27.98
CA THR A 168 -5.08 -12.74 -27.59
C THR A 168 -6.00 -12.85 -28.81
N THR A 169 -6.19 -14.06 -29.33
CA THR A 169 -7.01 -14.32 -30.52
C THR A 169 -8.49 -14.20 -30.14
N HIS A 170 -9.00 -12.98 -29.97
CA HIS A 170 -10.42 -12.76 -29.70
C HIS A 170 -11.04 -11.69 -30.60
N THR A 171 -12.27 -12.02 -30.99
CA THR A 171 -13.07 -11.49 -32.09
C THR A 171 -13.59 -10.09 -31.79
N CYS A 172 -13.47 -9.20 -32.77
CA CYS A 172 -13.92 -7.82 -32.73
C CYS A 172 -15.41 -7.71 -32.33
N THR A 173 -15.69 -7.23 -31.12
CA THR A 173 -16.99 -6.65 -30.78
C THR A 173 -16.78 -5.23 -30.24
N ARG A 174 -17.69 -4.32 -30.57
CA ARG A 174 -17.52 -2.86 -30.64
C ARG A 174 -17.46 -2.10 -29.29
N SER A 175 -17.05 -2.74 -28.21
CA SER A 175 -16.34 -2.05 -27.11
C SER A 175 -14.98 -2.73 -27.01
N ASP A 176 -13.95 -2.02 -27.46
CA ASP A 176 -12.65 -2.62 -27.78
C ASP A 176 -11.92 -3.22 -26.58
N TRP A 177 -12.26 -2.81 -25.35
CA TRP A 177 -11.82 -3.45 -24.12
C TRP A 177 -12.76 -4.57 -23.66
N VAL A 178 -12.21 -5.75 -23.41
CA VAL A 178 -12.90 -6.84 -22.72
C VAL A 178 -12.69 -6.69 -21.21
N GLY A 179 -13.78 -6.47 -20.47
CA GLY A 179 -13.76 -6.28 -19.01
C GLY A 179 -14.71 -5.16 -18.58
N PRO A 180 -14.69 -4.77 -17.29
CA PRO A 180 -13.79 -5.24 -16.23
C PRO A 180 -14.00 -6.70 -15.84
N ILE A 181 -12.92 -7.48 -15.75
CA ILE A 181 -12.91 -8.82 -15.15
C ILE A 181 -12.35 -8.70 -13.74
N GLN A 182 -13.16 -9.06 -12.73
CA GLN A 182 -12.70 -9.11 -11.35
C GLN A 182 -12.01 -10.44 -11.08
N ASP A 183 -10.79 -10.37 -10.56
CA ASP A 183 -10.12 -11.52 -10.00
C ASP A 183 -10.53 -11.71 -8.53
N GLU A 184 -11.08 -12.88 -8.20
CA GLU A 184 -11.62 -13.16 -6.86
C GLU A 184 -10.53 -13.39 -5.80
N ARG A 185 -9.31 -13.78 -6.19
CA ARG A 185 -8.20 -14.03 -5.25
C ARG A 185 -7.49 -12.73 -4.92
N ALA A 186 -7.21 -11.91 -5.92
CA ALA A 186 -6.57 -10.62 -5.75
C ALA A 186 -7.53 -9.54 -5.26
N ILE A 187 -8.83 -9.64 -5.61
CA ILE A 187 -9.82 -8.58 -5.39
C ILE A 187 -9.38 -7.31 -6.11
N ALA A 188 -8.82 -7.51 -7.31
CA ALA A 188 -8.42 -6.49 -8.24
C ALA A 188 -9.14 -6.74 -9.56
N VAL A 189 -9.11 -5.75 -10.43
CA VAL A 189 -9.81 -5.78 -11.71
C VAL A 189 -8.78 -5.65 -12.82
N TYR A 190 -9.02 -6.33 -13.93
CA TYR A 190 -8.28 -6.09 -15.16
C TYR A 190 -9.21 -6.05 -16.37
N HIS A 191 -8.74 -5.44 -17.43
CA HIS A 191 -9.33 -5.48 -18.75
C HIS A 191 -8.22 -5.55 -19.80
N TYR A 192 -8.57 -5.94 -21.02
CA TYR A 192 -7.60 -6.07 -22.08
C TYR A 192 -8.20 -5.71 -23.44
N ARG A 193 -7.34 -5.30 -24.36
CA ARG A 193 -7.67 -4.95 -25.75
C ARG A 193 -6.51 -5.32 -26.65
N ASN A 194 -6.70 -6.24 -27.59
CA ASN A 194 -5.64 -6.76 -28.45
C ASN A 194 -4.46 -7.34 -27.64
N ASN A 195 -3.33 -6.64 -27.64
CA ASN A 195 -2.13 -6.94 -26.87
C ASN A 195 -1.95 -5.97 -25.69
N GLU A 196 -2.89 -5.07 -25.41
CA GLU A 196 -2.87 -4.22 -24.23
C GLU A 196 -3.60 -4.92 -23.08
N TRP A 197 -3.01 -4.87 -21.89
CA TRP A 197 -3.60 -5.38 -20.67
C TRP A 197 -3.40 -4.35 -19.56
N GLN A 198 -4.48 -4.04 -18.83
CA GLN A 198 -4.42 -3.08 -17.75
C GLN A 198 -5.15 -3.61 -16.52
N SER A 199 -4.53 -3.45 -15.35
CA SER A 199 -5.11 -3.81 -14.06
C SER A 199 -5.13 -2.65 -13.09
N PHE A 200 -6.14 -2.61 -12.23
CA PHE A 200 -6.38 -1.51 -11.30
C PHE A 200 -7.32 -1.95 -10.17
N LEU A 201 -7.44 -1.11 -9.15
CA LEU A 201 -8.46 -1.23 -8.12
C LEU A 201 -9.65 -0.32 -8.45
N THR A 202 -10.87 -0.83 -8.23
CA THR A 202 -12.12 -0.06 -8.35
C THR A 202 -12.66 0.28 -6.96
N PRO A 203 -13.62 1.23 -6.83
CA PRO A 203 -14.29 1.48 -5.56
C PRO A 203 -14.93 0.21 -4.94
N ASP A 204 -15.51 -0.65 -5.78
CA ASP A 204 -16.14 -1.90 -5.34
C ASP A 204 -15.10 -2.93 -4.88
N SER A 205 -14.00 -3.06 -5.61
CA SER A 205 -12.93 -3.99 -5.26
C SER A 205 -12.23 -3.56 -3.95
N ILE A 206 -12.01 -2.25 -3.76
CA ILE A 206 -11.51 -1.68 -2.51
C ILE A 206 -12.49 -1.90 -1.36
N THR A 207 -13.78 -1.65 -1.58
CA THR A 207 -14.81 -1.88 -0.55
C THR A 207 -14.80 -3.33 -0.09
N LYS A 208 -14.74 -4.28 -1.02
CA LYS A 208 -14.65 -5.72 -0.73
C LYS A 208 -13.35 -6.07 0.00
N MET A 209 -12.22 -5.56 -0.47
CA MET A 209 -10.91 -5.79 0.14
C MET A 209 -10.84 -5.26 1.57
N MET A 210 -11.25 -4.01 1.80
CA MET A 210 -11.29 -3.39 3.13
C MET A 210 -12.20 -4.14 4.10
N ARG A 211 -13.39 -4.55 3.65
CA ARG A 211 -14.32 -5.34 4.49
C ARG A 211 -13.73 -6.69 4.90
N LEU A 212 -13.00 -7.35 4.00
CA LEU A 212 -12.32 -8.60 4.34
C LEU A 212 -11.12 -8.35 5.26
N ALA A 213 -10.35 -7.28 5.03
CA ALA A 213 -9.24 -6.91 5.88
C ALA A 213 -9.68 -6.64 7.33
N LEU A 214 -10.75 -5.86 7.50
CA LEU A 214 -11.33 -5.54 8.82
C LEU A 214 -11.97 -6.74 9.52
N LYS A 215 -12.44 -7.75 8.77
CA LYS A 215 -12.87 -9.03 9.35
C LYS A 215 -11.69 -9.83 9.93
N VAL A 216 -10.50 -9.70 9.34
CA VAL A 216 -9.29 -10.39 9.81
C VAL A 216 -8.64 -9.61 10.94
N ASN A 217 -8.49 -8.29 10.80
CA ASN A 217 -7.95 -7.40 11.82
C ASN A 217 -8.76 -6.09 11.90
N PRO A 218 -9.64 -5.94 12.91
CA PRO A 218 -10.45 -4.73 13.09
C PRO A 218 -9.65 -3.44 13.35
N SER A 219 -8.40 -3.57 13.82
CA SER A 219 -7.52 -2.45 14.19
C SER A 219 -6.52 -2.09 13.08
N VAL A 220 -6.67 -2.66 11.88
CA VAL A 220 -5.73 -2.41 10.78
C VAL A 220 -5.93 -1.00 10.20
N CYS A 221 -4.83 -0.33 9.84
CA CYS A 221 -4.87 0.87 9.01
C CYS A 221 -4.57 0.56 7.54
N VAL A 222 -4.79 1.55 6.66
CA VAL A 222 -4.55 1.43 5.23
C VAL A 222 -3.81 2.66 4.73
N ALA A 223 -2.79 2.43 3.91
CA ALA A 223 -2.04 3.48 3.22
C ALA A 223 -2.39 3.47 1.72
N ALA A 224 -2.79 4.61 1.17
CA ALA A 224 -3.05 4.74 -0.26
C ALA A 224 -1.81 5.29 -0.97
N TYR A 225 -1.31 4.55 -1.96
CA TYR A 225 -0.17 4.97 -2.79
C TYR A 225 -0.66 5.47 -4.15
N TYR A 226 0.11 6.38 -4.74
CA TYR A 226 -0.20 7.00 -6.04
C TYR A 226 -1.55 7.73 -6.06
N VAL A 227 -1.83 8.51 -5.00
CA VAL A 227 -3.08 9.27 -4.82
C VAL A 227 -3.29 10.32 -5.92
N ASP A 228 -2.22 10.77 -6.56
CA ASP A 228 -2.24 11.63 -7.74
C ASP A 228 -2.93 11.01 -8.96
N TYR A 229 -3.03 9.67 -9.01
CA TYR A 229 -3.78 8.93 -10.04
C TYR A 229 -5.25 8.72 -9.67
N GLU A 230 -5.71 9.34 -8.58
CA GLU A 230 -7.12 9.32 -8.23
C GLU A 230 -7.95 10.31 -9.06
N ASP A 231 -9.22 9.97 -9.28
CA ASP A 231 -10.17 10.85 -9.96
C ASP A 231 -10.63 11.99 -9.05
N TYR A 232 -9.72 12.92 -8.75
CA TYR A 232 -9.99 14.07 -7.90
C TYR A 232 -11.01 15.05 -8.52
N GLN A 233 -11.18 15.01 -9.85
CA GLN A 233 -12.11 15.88 -10.58
C GLN A 233 -13.50 15.27 -10.78
N GLY A 234 -13.68 13.97 -10.53
CA GLY A 234 -14.95 13.27 -10.79
C GLY A 234 -15.27 13.13 -12.29
N MET A 235 -14.23 12.96 -13.11
CA MET A 235 -14.34 12.83 -14.57
C MET A 235 -14.73 11.42 -15.00
N CYS A 236 -14.31 10.39 -14.25
CA CYS A 236 -14.57 8.98 -14.57
C CYS A 236 -15.96 8.55 -14.10
N LYS A 237 -16.40 9.05 -12.94
CA LYS A 237 -17.79 8.92 -12.45
C LYS A 237 -18.33 10.32 -12.22
N LEU A 238 -19.24 10.74 -13.11
CA LEU A 238 -19.85 12.07 -13.10
C LEU A 238 -20.21 12.49 -11.66
N ASN A 239 -19.59 13.58 -11.20
CA ASN A 239 -19.80 14.21 -9.90
C ASN A 239 -19.35 13.41 -8.67
N GLN A 240 -18.46 12.42 -8.82
CA GLN A 240 -17.86 11.72 -7.68
C GLN A 240 -16.35 11.94 -7.64
N THR A 241 -15.90 12.89 -6.81
CA THR A 241 -14.47 13.13 -6.56
C THR A 241 -13.89 12.06 -5.65
N PHE A 242 -12.64 11.65 -5.91
CA PHE A 242 -11.90 10.67 -5.11
C PHE A 242 -12.70 9.38 -4.83
N PRO A 243 -13.24 8.70 -5.85
CA PRO A 243 -14.20 7.61 -5.64
C PRO A 243 -13.62 6.40 -4.89
N ARG A 244 -12.32 6.10 -5.05
CA ARG A 244 -11.68 4.96 -4.38
C ARG A 244 -11.28 5.30 -2.95
N LEU A 245 -10.76 6.50 -2.70
CA LEU A 245 -10.53 6.98 -1.33
C LEU A 245 -11.84 7.14 -0.54
N THR A 246 -12.92 7.59 -1.20
CA THR A 246 -14.25 7.63 -0.60
C THR A 246 -14.73 6.24 -0.22
N ALA A 247 -14.46 5.23 -1.04
CA ALA A 247 -14.77 3.83 -0.72
C ALA A 247 -14.00 3.35 0.53
N VAL A 248 -12.72 3.68 0.65
CA VAL A 248 -11.94 3.41 1.87
C VAL A 248 -12.59 4.08 3.09
N ARG A 249 -12.84 5.39 3.00
CA ARG A 249 -13.41 6.18 4.11
C ARG A 249 -14.76 5.63 4.56
N HIS A 250 -15.64 5.32 3.61
CA HIS A 250 -16.97 4.78 3.87
C HIS A 250 -16.92 3.47 4.66
N VAL A 251 -16.00 2.56 4.33
CA VAL A 251 -15.84 1.30 5.07
C VAL A 251 -15.29 1.56 6.47
N LEU A 252 -14.32 2.46 6.64
CA LEU A 252 -13.76 2.79 7.96
C LEU A 252 -14.79 3.46 8.89
N ASP A 253 -15.66 4.32 8.35
CA ASP A 253 -16.71 4.97 9.14
C ASP A 253 -17.76 3.97 9.65
N GLN A 254 -18.07 2.92 8.89
CA GLN A 254 -19.00 1.86 9.32
C GLN A 254 -18.51 1.05 10.52
N VAL A 255 -17.19 1.00 10.74
CA VAL A 255 -16.59 0.29 11.88
C VAL A 255 -16.60 1.16 13.13
N ARG A 256 -16.40 2.48 13.00
CA ARG A 256 -16.39 3.41 14.14
C ARG A 256 -17.74 3.57 14.84
N THR A 257 -18.84 3.30 14.13
CA THR A 257 -20.21 3.42 14.65
C THR A 257 -20.71 2.15 15.36
N ARG A 258 -19.87 1.13 15.53
CA ARG A 258 -20.19 -0.12 16.23
C ARG A 258 -19.43 -0.19 17.55
#